data_AF-A0A3M1YQX9-F1
#
_entry.id   AF-A0A3M1YQX9-F1
#
_cell.length_a   1.000
_cell.length_b   1.000
_cell.length_c   1.000
_cell.angle_alpha   90.00
_cell.angle_beta   90.00
_cell.angle_gamma   90.00
#
_symmetry.space_group_name_H-M   'P 1'
#
loop_
_entity.id
_entity.type
_entity.pdbx_description
1 polymer ?
#
loop_
_entity_poly.entity_id
_entity_poly.type
_entity_poly.pdbx_seq_one_letter_code
_entity_poly.pdbx_strand_id
1 'polypeptide(L)'
;MTKNYSRLNARRGRSAGWQWTLIGFVFSSFCWIIIVLVGLTTNLLQLSLSGALPTPTPLVREVQIVVTQVVTATDDPFLPTPTPIVVTATPNGEVQAPPVNDVAPATPTPLPDTPVPNEDNPTPTSIVPPAATQAEATAVPQQDTTNNGAVIGAPGEIPLPLRDIATTMVTVPGGTFTMGTTTQEVVQAVNECVNRDGGACDPSFAEDAFPAHQVTVDTFQIEITEVTYEQYVAFLNYLGVNSHRNGCNGFPCVATTNEDPNSNILFEGATYFVPEIARNLPVANVTWHGAQAYCNALGRRLPTEAEWERAARGDDGRIYPWGNEWDNNKAKTNRPRPSEGGTIGPVEVGRYPDGVSPYGV
;
A
#
# COMPACT_ATOMS: atom_id res chain seq x y z
N MET A 1 -11.73 -20.49 -65.03
CA MET A 1 -11.92 -19.37 -64.08
C MET A 1 -11.94 -18.07 -64.87
N THR A 2 -13.13 -17.53 -65.12
CA THR A 2 -13.38 -16.35 -65.96
C THR A 2 -14.16 -15.33 -65.14
N LYS A 3 -13.67 -14.08 -65.12
CA LYS A 3 -14.25 -12.93 -64.42
C LYS A 3 -15.62 -12.57 -65.02
N ASN A 4 -16.61 -12.31 -64.17
CA ASN A 4 -17.92 -11.81 -64.57
C ASN A 4 -17.99 -10.28 -64.40
N TYR A 5 -18.14 -9.58 -65.53
CA TYR A 5 -18.52 -8.18 -65.63
C TYR A 5 -19.97 -8.11 -66.13
N SER A 6 -20.62 -6.96 -65.88
CA SER A 6 -21.93 -6.49 -66.34
C SER A 6 -23.10 -6.79 -65.39
N ARG A 7 -23.56 -5.81 -64.60
CA ARG A 7 -24.30 -4.55 -64.92
C ARG A 7 -25.82 -4.81 -64.92
N LEU A 8 -26.51 -4.22 -63.94
CA LEU A 8 -27.37 -3.02 -64.08
C LEU A 8 -28.83 -3.36 -64.41
N ASN A 9 -29.71 -3.20 -63.42
CA ASN A 9 -30.88 -2.32 -63.51
C ASN A 9 -31.75 -2.43 -62.25
N ALA A 10 -31.80 -1.36 -61.46
CA ALA A 10 -33.03 -0.78 -60.89
C ALA A 10 -32.70 0.37 -59.92
N ARG A 11 -32.25 1.51 -60.47
CA ARG A 11 -32.45 2.81 -59.82
C ARG A 11 -33.89 3.24 -60.11
N ARG A 12 -34.66 3.63 -59.07
CA ARG A 12 -35.28 4.96 -58.96
C ARG A 12 -36.22 5.07 -57.76
N GLY A 13 -35.99 6.12 -56.96
CA GLY A 13 -37.07 6.88 -56.33
C GLY A 13 -37.04 6.99 -54.81
N ARG A 14 -36.27 7.96 -54.28
CA ARG A 14 -36.60 8.79 -53.09
C ARG A 14 -35.36 9.59 -52.64
N SER A 15 -35.10 10.76 -53.23
CA SER A 15 -34.07 11.68 -52.70
C SER A 15 -34.22 13.12 -53.21
N ALA A 16 -35.40 13.72 -53.08
CA ALA A 16 -35.56 15.14 -53.39
C ALA A 16 -36.32 15.95 -52.33
N GLY A 17 -37.19 15.34 -51.50
CA GLY A 17 -37.97 16.09 -50.50
C GLY A 17 -37.21 16.46 -49.20
N TRP A 18 -36.27 15.62 -48.78
CA TRP A 18 -35.62 15.76 -47.47
C TRP A 18 -34.48 16.81 -47.45
N GLN A 19 -33.90 17.09 -48.62
CA GLN A 19 -32.83 18.09 -48.75
C GLN A 19 -33.36 19.53 -48.68
N TRP A 20 -34.60 19.79 -49.12
CA TRP A 20 -35.21 21.13 -49.04
C TRP A 20 -35.70 21.50 -47.63
N THR A 21 -36.06 20.53 -46.80
CA THR A 21 -36.52 20.75 -45.42
C THR A 21 -35.36 21.10 -44.49
N LEU A 22 -34.19 20.48 -44.66
CA LEU A 22 -32.98 20.84 -43.92
C LEU A 22 -32.44 22.23 -44.28
N ILE A 23 -32.47 22.60 -45.57
CA ILE A 23 -32.04 23.93 -46.02
C ILE A 23 -32.97 25.02 -45.46
N GLY A 24 -34.28 24.79 -45.42
CA GLY A 24 -35.24 25.75 -44.85
C GLY A 24 -35.06 26.01 -43.35
N PHE A 25 -34.69 24.99 -42.57
CA PHE A 25 -34.50 25.12 -41.12
C PHE A 25 -33.21 25.85 -40.74
N VAL A 26 -32.16 25.65 -41.52
CA VAL A 26 -30.87 26.35 -41.34
C VAL A 26 -31.05 27.84 -41.65
N PHE A 27 -31.69 28.20 -42.77
CA PHE A 27 -31.86 29.61 -43.12
C PHE A 27 -32.80 30.39 -42.17
N SER A 28 -33.80 29.76 -41.55
CA SER A 28 -34.66 30.44 -40.56
C SER A 28 -33.96 30.67 -39.21
N SER A 29 -33.15 29.69 -38.76
CA SER A 29 -32.45 29.75 -37.48
C SER A 29 -31.31 30.78 -37.50
N PHE A 30 -30.62 30.93 -38.63
CA PHE A 30 -29.56 31.94 -38.79
C PHE A 30 -30.12 33.37 -38.82
N CYS A 31 -31.36 33.59 -39.28
CA CYS A 31 -31.98 34.90 -39.29
C CYS A 31 -32.26 35.43 -37.87
N TRP A 32 -32.70 34.55 -36.96
CA TRP A 32 -32.95 34.91 -35.56
C TRP A 32 -31.68 35.29 -34.79
N ILE A 33 -30.59 34.55 -35.02
CA ILE A 33 -29.31 34.83 -34.35
C ILE A 33 -28.76 36.20 -34.75
N ILE A 34 -28.86 36.57 -36.04
CA ILE A 34 -28.40 37.87 -36.52
C ILE A 34 -29.24 39.01 -35.92
N ILE A 35 -30.57 38.85 -35.82
CA ILE A 35 -31.44 39.88 -35.21
C ILE A 35 -31.08 40.10 -33.73
N VAL A 36 -30.81 39.03 -32.97
CA VAL A 36 -30.40 39.12 -31.56
C VAL A 36 -29.02 39.78 -31.43
N LEU A 37 -28.05 39.41 -32.26
CA LEU A 37 -26.72 40.01 -32.25
C LEU A 37 -26.71 41.49 -32.66
N VAL A 38 -27.52 41.87 -33.65
CA VAL A 38 -27.69 43.28 -34.05
C VAL A 38 -28.40 44.07 -32.94
N GLY A 39 -29.42 43.49 -32.29
CA GLY A 39 -30.11 44.15 -31.18
C GLY A 39 -29.22 44.34 -29.93
N LEU A 40 -28.31 43.40 -29.64
CA LEU A 40 -27.31 43.54 -28.57
C LEU A 40 -26.22 44.55 -28.90
N THR A 41 -25.70 44.55 -30.13
CA THR A 41 -24.63 45.48 -30.56
C THR A 41 -25.11 46.92 -30.75
N THR A 42 -26.38 47.12 -31.08
CA THR A 42 -27.02 48.44 -31.17
C THR A 42 -27.67 48.91 -29.86
N ASN A 43 -27.55 48.12 -28.79
CA ASN A 43 -28.10 48.40 -27.45
C ASN A 43 -29.63 48.62 -27.44
N LEU A 44 -30.33 48.05 -28.42
CA LEU A 44 -31.81 48.05 -28.54
C LEU A 44 -32.45 46.90 -27.74
N LEU A 45 -31.67 45.87 -27.36
CA LEU A 45 -32.07 44.77 -26.47
C LEU A 45 -31.18 44.78 -25.22
N GLN A 46 -31.76 45.00 -24.05
CA GLN A 46 -31.08 44.80 -22.77
C GLN A 46 -31.62 43.53 -22.09
N LEU A 47 -30.75 42.53 -21.91
CA LEU A 47 -31.04 41.33 -21.14
C LEU A 47 -30.83 41.62 -19.65
N SER A 48 -31.92 41.91 -18.95
CA SER A 48 -31.93 41.98 -17.49
C SER A 48 -32.16 40.56 -16.92
N LEU A 49 -31.10 39.91 -16.42
CA LEU A 49 -31.24 38.71 -15.60
C LEU A 49 -31.42 39.11 -14.13
N SER A 50 -32.66 39.35 -13.72
CA SER A 50 -33.03 39.47 -12.32
C SER A 50 -33.29 38.09 -11.73
N GLY A 51 -32.29 37.50 -11.07
CA GLY A 51 -32.45 36.23 -10.36
C GLY A 51 -31.20 35.88 -9.56
N ALA A 52 -31.17 36.27 -8.29
CA ALA A 52 -30.20 35.74 -7.34
C ALA A 52 -30.51 34.25 -7.12
N LEU A 53 -29.51 33.39 -7.34
CA LEU A 53 -29.59 31.98 -6.96
C LEU A 53 -29.73 31.89 -5.43
N PRO A 54 -30.66 31.10 -4.88
CA PRO A 54 -30.70 30.88 -3.44
C PRO A 54 -29.42 30.18 -3.00
N THR A 55 -28.72 30.77 -2.03
CA THR A 55 -27.59 30.13 -1.35
C THR A 55 -28.08 28.83 -0.68
N PRO A 56 -27.37 27.70 -0.82
CA PRO A 56 -27.76 26.49 -0.13
C PRO A 56 -27.67 26.73 1.38
N THR A 57 -28.80 26.57 2.05
CA THR A 57 -28.84 26.57 3.52
C THR A 57 -28.09 25.31 3.98
N PRO A 58 -27.08 25.39 4.85
CA PRO A 58 -26.44 24.19 5.37
C PRO A 58 -27.47 23.42 6.18
N LEU A 59 -27.84 22.22 5.70
CA LEU A 59 -28.59 21.25 6.47
C LEU A 59 -27.70 20.79 7.63
N VAL A 60 -27.98 21.32 8.82
CA VAL A 60 -27.44 20.79 10.07
C VAL A 60 -28.00 19.39 10.24
N ARG A 61 -27.18 18.37 9.97
CA ARG A 61 -27.51 16.98 10.28
C ARG A 61 -26.62 16.58 11.45
N GLU A 62 -27.24 16.40 12.61
CA GLU A 62 -26.58 15.83 13.78
C GLU A 62 -26.13 14.41 13.41
N VAL A 63 -24.82 14.18 13.33
CA VAL A 63 -24.25 12.86 13.08
C VAL A 63 -23.89 12.27 14.43
N GLN A 64 -24.73 11.37 14.95
CA GLN A 64 -24.39 10.59 16.14
C GLN A 64 -23.54 9.38 15.72
N ILE A 65 -22.26 9.40 16.08
CA ILE A 65 -21.37 8.25 15.91
C ILE A 65 -21.46 7.41 17.20
N VAL A 66 -22.20 6.31 17.16
CA VAL A 66 -22.26 5.33 18.25
C VAL A 66 -21.25 4.23 17.95
N VAL A 67 -20.07 4.31 18.55
CA VAL A 67 -19.06 3.24 18.46
C VAL A 67 -19.51 2.08 19.34
N THR A 68 -20.05 1.02 18.72
CA THR A 68 -20.39 -0.22 19.43
C THR A 68 -19.25 -1.20 19.26
N GLN A 69 -18.42 -1.35 20.29
CA GLN A 69 -17.38 -2.39 20.32
C GLN A 69 -18.06 -3.73 20.66
N VAL A 70 -18.09 -4.67 19.71
CA VAL A 70 -18.48 -6.07 19.99
C VAL A 70 -17.25 -6.77 20.55
N VAL A 71 -17.20 -6.94 21.87
CA VAL A 71 -16.15 -7.72 22.53
C VAL A 71 -16.64 -9.16 22.63
N THR A 72 -16.01 -10.07 21.87
CA THR A 72 -16.07 -11.51 22.16
C THR A 72 -15.36 -11.77 23.48
N ALA A 73 -16.06 -12.43 24.40
CA ALA A 73 -15.59 -12.74 25.75
C ALA A 73 -14.21 -13.43 25.73
N THR A 74 -13.22 -12.75 26.31
CA THR A 74 -11.99 -13.36 26.84
C THR A 74 -12.00 -13.22 28.35
N ASP A 75 -11.60 -14.29 29.04
CA ASP A 75 -11.73 -14.55 30.48
C ASP A 75 -10.84 -13.67 31.40
N ASP A 76 -10.83 -12.34 31.24
CA ASP A 76 -10.04 -11.44 32.09
C ASP A 76 -10.92 -10.43 32.87
N PRO A 77 -11.10 -10.59 34.20
CA PRO A 77 -12.03 -9.80 35.00
C PRO A 77 -11.56 -8.38 35.38
N PHE A 78 -10.48 -7.85 34.80
CA PHE A 78 -9.88 -6.57 35.24
C PHE A 78 -9.84 -5.42 34.23
N LEU A 79 -10.51 -5.51 33.07
CA LEU A 79 -10.59 -4.36 32.16
C LEU A 79 -11.73 -3.39 32.56
N PRO A 80 -11.46 -2.08 32.70
CA PRO A 80 -12.50 -1.10 32.99
C PRO A 80 -13.42 -0.92 31.78
N THR A 81 -14.73 -0.88 32.04
CA THR A 81 -15.77 -0.64 31.02
C THR A 81 -15.51 0.70 30.30
N PRO A 82 -15.41 0.74 28.95
CA PRO A 82 -15.20 2.00 28.24
C PRO A 82 -16.44 2.90 28.32
N THR A 83 -16.22 4.18 28.62
CA THR A 83 -17.26 5.22 28.65
C THR A 83 -17.43 5.82 27.24
N PRO A 84 -18.66 5.96 26.71
CA PRO A 84 -18.85 6.60 25.41
C PRO A 84 -18.50 8.10 25.47
N ILE A 85 -17.70 8.57 24.51
CA ILE A 85 -17.34 9.98 24.34
C ILE A 85 -18.27 10.59 23.27
N VAL A 86 -18.97 11.66 23.62
CA VAL A 86 -19.81 12.43 22.69
C VAL A 86 -19.07 13.69 22.29
N VAL A 87 -18.81 13.88 20.99
CA VAL A 87 -18.17 15.09 20.45
C VAL A 87 -19.15 15.82 19.55
N THR A 88 -19.40 17.10 19.84
CA THR A 88 -20.26 17.97 19.04
C THR A 88 -19.40 18.95 18.24
N ALA A 89 -19.48 18.93 16.92
CA ALA A 89 -18.78 19.89 16.06
C ALA A 89 -19.79 20.84 15.38
N THR A 90 -19.58 22.14 15.51
CA THR A 90 -20.30 23.19 14.75
C THR A 90 -19.37 23.78 13.68
N PRO A 91 -19.83 23.97 12.43
CA PRO A 91 -18.99 24.59 11.41
C PRO A 91 -18.76 26.08 11.71
N ASN A 92 -17.50 26.53 11.63
CA ASN A 92 -16.99 27.91 11.76
C ASN A 92 -16.80 28.50 13.18
N GLY A 93 -16.58 27.69 14.20
CA GLY A 93 -16.01 28.15 15.48
C GLY A 93 -14.55 27.71 15.64
N GLU A 94 -13.67 28.60 16.12
CA GLU A 94 -12.37 28.18 16.69
C GLU A 94 -12.62 27.09 17.73
N VAL A 95 -11.85 26.00 17.66
CA VAL A 95 -11.88 24.93 18.65
C VAL A 95 -11.35 25.49 19.98
N GLN A 96 -12.24 25.90 20.87
CA GLN A 96 -11.89 26.09 22.27
C GLN A 96 -11.71 24.71 22.91
N ALA A 97 -10.50 24.43 23.40
CA ALA A 97 -10.24 23.29 24.25
C ALA A 97 -11.21 23.33 25.46
N PRO A 98 -11.76 22.19 25.89
CA PRO A 98 -12.59 22.15 27.09
C PRO A 98 -11.78 22.67 28.29
N PRO A 99 -12.42 23.34 29.27
CA PRO A 99 -11.71 23.83 30.44
C PRO A 99 -11.04 22.65 31.15
N VAL A 100 -9.72 22.77 31.34
CA VAL A 100 -8.94 21.89 32.22
C VAL A 100 -9.48 22.14 33.62
N ASN A 101 -10.36 21.26 34.10
CA ASN A 101 -10.60 21.17 35.53
C ASN A 101 -9.30 20.65 36.13
N ASP A 102 -8.59 21.50 36.87
CA ASP A 102 -7.44 21.13 37.68
C ASP A 102 -7.85 20.03 38.67
N VAL A 103 -7.62 18.76 38.28
CA VAL A 103 -7.67 17.65 39.22
C VAL A 103 -6.36 17.70 40.00
N ALA A 104 -6.45 18.16 41.24
CA ALA A 104 -5.34 18.16 42.19
C ALA A 104 -4.70 16.75 42.29
N PRO A 105 -3.36 16.65 42.46
CA PRO A 105 -2.69 15.36 42.52
C PRO A 105 -3.20 14.55 43.72
N ALA A 106 -3.69 13.35 43.45
CA ALA A 106 -4.10 12.41 44.47
C ALA A 106 -2.91 12.10 45.39
N THR A 107 -3.07 12.38 46.67
CA THR A 107 -2.15 11.96 47.73
C THR A 107 -2.22 10.44 47.86
N PRO A 108 -1.09 9.70 47.89
CA PRO A 108 -1.13 8.25 48.02
C PRO A 108 -1.57 7.85 49.43
N THR A 109 -2.69 7.13 49.52
CA THR A 109 -3.12 6.43 50.73
C THR A 109 -2.31 5.12 50.88
N PRO A 110 -1.82 4.75 52.07
CA PRO A 110 -0.99 3.55 52.25
C PRO A 110 -1.82 2.26 52.11
N LEU A 111 -1.23 1.21 51.51
CA LEU A 111 -1.77 -0.14 51.54
C LEU A 111 -1.78 -0.71 52.97
N PRO A 112 -2.77 -1.55 53.34
CA PRO A 112 -2.79 -2.22 54.63
C PRO A 112 -1.79 -3.38 54.69
N ASP A 113 -1.04 -3.46 55.78
CA ASP A 113 -0.10 -4.52 56.13
C ASP A 113 -0.78 -5.90 56.19
N THR A 114 -0.19 -6.89 55.54
CA THR A 114 -0.45 -8.31 55.83
C THR A 114 0.79 -8.93 56.48
N PRO A 115 0.62 -9.81 57.50
CA PRO A 115 1.74 -10.24 58.32
C PRO A 115 2.53 -11.38 57.65
N VAL A 116 3.85 -11.25 57.72
CA VAL A 116 4.85 -12.27 57.37
C VAL A 116 4.88 -13.36 58.46
N PRO A 117 4.84 -14.67 58.12
CA PRO A 117 5.24 -15.73 59.03
C PRO A 117 6.74 -16.03 58.93
N ASN A 118 7.34 -16.20 60.10
CA ASN A 118 8.78 -16.27 60.39
C ASN A 118 9.58 -17.37 59.66
N GLU A 119 10.87 -17.06 59.51
CA GLU A 119 11.99 -17.93 59.15
C GLU A 119 12.13 -19.13 60.09
N ASP A 120 12.44 -20.30 59.52
CA ASP A 120 13.33 -21.27 60.16
C ASP A 120 14.20 -21.94 59.08
N ASN A 121 15.50 -21.73 59.19
CA ASN A 121 16.56 -22.32 58.39
C ASN A 121 17.28 -23.38 59.25
N PRO A 122 17.65 -24.54 58.67
CA PRO A 122 19.01 -25.00 58.90
C PRO A 122 19.74 -25.37 57.60
N THR A 123 20.99 -24.93 57.53
CA THR A 123 21.98 -25.10 56.44
C THR A 123 22.74 -26.43 56.58
N PRO A 124 23.69 -26.79 55.68
CA PRO A 124 23.53 -27.45 54.38
C PRO A 124 24.06 -28.91 54.37
N THR A 125 23.71 -29.69 53.34
CA THR A 125 24.49 -30.89 52.98
C THR A 125 24.76 -30.90 51.49
N SER A 126 26.05 -30.94 51.16
CA SER A 126 26.63 -31.01 49.83
C SER A 126 26.31 -32.34 49.16
N ILE A 127 25.74 -32.31 47.93
CA ILE A 127 25.86 -33.42 46.97
C ILE A 127 26.02 -32.84 45.55
N VAL A 128 27.09 -33.28 44.90
CA VAL A 128 27.56 -32.98 43.54
C VAL A 128 26.58 -33.53 42.48
N PRO A 129 26.42 -32.87 41.30
CA PRO A 129 25.53 -33.34 40.23
C PRO A 129 26.18 -34.45 39.37
N PRO A 130 25.41 -35.46 38.89
CA PRO A 130 25.91 -36.37 37.87
C PRO A 130 25.65 -35.83 36.46
N ALA A 131 26.57 -36.20 35.59
CA ALA A 131 26.77 -35.74 34.22
C ALA A 131 25.70 -36.23 33.21
N ALA A 132 25.59 -35.45 32.13
CA ALA A 132 24.79 -35.72 30.95
C ALA A 132 25.18 -37.06 30.28
N THR A 133 24.18 -37.84 29.89
CA THR A 133 24.33 -39.01 29.03
C THR A 133 23.80 -38.69 27.63
N GLN A 134 24.65 -38.94 26.64
CA GLN A 134 24.37 -38.80 25.21
C GLN A 134 23.34 -39.84 24.77
N ALA A 135 22.37 -39.42 23.94
CA ALA A 135 21.47 -40.32 23.23
C ALA A 135 21.83 -40.34 21.75
N GLU A 136 22.04 -41.57 21.28
CA GLU A 136 22.54 -42.01 19.99
C GLU A 136 21.46 -41.91 18.90
N ALA A 137 21.81 -41.36 17.74
CA ALA A 137 20.91 -41.22 16.60
C ALA A 137 20.92 -42.49 15.75
N THR A 138 19.77 -43.14 15.62
CA THR A 138 19.58 -44.32 14.76
C THR A 138 19.44 -43.89 13.29
N ALA A 139 20.33 -44.43 12.44
CA ALA A 139 20.40 -44.16 11.02
C ALA A 139 19.21 -44.73 10.23
N VAL A 140 18.70 -43.95 9.26
CA VAL A 140 17.78 -44.36 8.18
C VAL A 140 18.61 -44.47 6.89
N PRO A 141 18.38 -45.46 5.99
CA PRO A 141 19.30 -45.72 4.88
C PRO A 141 19.26 -44.62 3.81
N GLN A 142 20.45 -44.20 3.36
CA GLN A 142 20.65 -43.31 2.23
C GLN A 142 20.19 -43.98 0.93
N GLN A 143 19.33 -43.29 0.17
CA GLN A 143 19.05 -43.61 -1.22
C GLN A 143 19.88 -42.68 -2.11
N ASP A 144 20.82 -43.30 -2.81
CA ASP A 144 21.67 -42.74 -3.84
C ASP A 144 20.83 -42.24 -5.02
N THR A 145 20.91 -40.94 -5.33
CA THR A 145 20.58 -40.43 -6.66
C THR A 145 21.69 -39.48 -7.11
N THR A 146 22.53 -40.00 -8.00
CA THR A 146 23.45 -39.21 -8.82
C THR A 146 22.67 -38.20 -9.65
N ASN A 147 22.80 -36.91 -9.35
CA ASN A 147 22.31 -35.83 -10.22
C ASN A 147 23.37 -34.75 -10.38
N ASN A 148 23.55 -34.35 -11.63
CA ASN A 148 24.57 -33.45 -12.13
C ASN A 148 24.55 -32.06 -11.46
N GLY A 149 25.70 -31.66 -10.92
CA GLY A 149 26.30 -30.36 -11.20
C GLY A 149 25.65 -29.08 -10.67
N ALA A 150 24.83 -29.13 -9.61
CA ALA A 150 24.56 -27.95 -8.79
C ALA A 150 25.39 -28.04 -7.52
N VAL A 151 26.32 -27.10 -7.32
CA VAL A 151 27.01 -26.94 -6.03
C VAL A 151 25.95 -26.54 -5.01
N ILE A 152 25.40 -27.51 -4.30
CA ILE A 152 24.53 -27.23 -3.15
C ILE A 152 25.47 -26.69 -2.07
N GLY A 153 25.38 -25.39 -1.80
CA GLY A 153 26.13 -24.74 -0.73
C GLY A 153 25.94 -25.46 0.60
N ALA A 154 26.89 -25.28 1.52
CA ALA A 154 26.76 -25.84 2.86
C ALA A 154 25.45 -25.38 3.52
N PRO A 155 24.84 -26.17 4.43
CA PRO A 155 23.65 -25.75 5.16
C PRO A 155 23.88 -24.39 5.83
N GLY A 156 23.14 -23.36 5.40
CA GLY A 156 23.28 -21.98 5.90
C GLY A 156 24.11 -21.03 5.04
N GLU A 157 24.68 -21.47 3.92
CA GLU A 157 25.38 -20.60 2.98
C GLU A 157 24.42 -20.06 1.91
N ILE A 158 24.35 -18.73 1.77
CA ILE A 158 23.55 -18.07 0.74
C ILE A 158 24.03 -18.52 -0.64
N PRO A 159 23.15 -18.99 -1.53
CA PRO A 159 23.54 -19.41 -2.87
C PRO A 159 24.27 -18.29 -3.60
N LEU A 160 25.45 -18.59 -4.18
CA LEU A 160 26.26 -17.58 -4.89
C LEU A 160 25.46 -16.75 -5.90
N PRO A 161 24.59 -17.35 -6.75
CA PRO A 161 23.80 -16.57 -7.71
C PRO A 161 22.83 -15.58 -7.06
N LEU A 162 22.39 -15.84 -5.83
CA LEU A 162 21.49 -14.95 -5.09
C LEU A 162 22.25 -13.88 -4.33
N ARG A 163 23.39 -14.24 -3.75
CA ARG A 163 24.24 -13.30 -3.01
C ARG A 163 24.79 -12.21 -3.92
N ASP A 164 25.23 -12.57 -5.13
CA ASP A 164 25.95 -11.65 -6.01
C ASP A 164 25.05 -10.58 -6.64
N ILE A 165 23.73 -10.78 -6.62
CA ILE A 165 22.73 -9.81 -7.11
C ILE A 165 21.84 -9.26 -6.00
N ALA A 166 22.08 -9.60 -4.73
CA ALA A 166 21.23 -9.15 -3.63
C ALA A 166 21.30 -7.62 -3.45
N THR A 167 20.14 -7.01 -3.19
CA THR A 167 20.06 -5.57 -2.91
C THR A 167 20.87 -5.20 -1.68
N THR A 168 21.49 -4.02 -1.74
CA THR A 168 22.15 -3.38 -0.60
C THR A 168 21.17 -3.21 0.55
N MET A 169 21.61 -3.55 1.76
CA MET A 169 20.86 -3.32 2.98
C MET A 169 21.31 -2.01 3.63
N VAL A 170 20.38 -1.24 4.17
CA VAL A 170 20.66 -0.10 5.05
C VAL A 170 20.25 -0.42 6.47
N THR A 171 21.00 0.12 7.44
CA THR A 171 20.71 -0.05 8.87
C THR A 171 19.78 1.08 9.33
N VAL A 172 18.63 0.71 9.88
CA VAL A 172 17.69 1.63 10.50
C VAL A 172 17.91 1.56 12.02
N PRO A 173 18.34 2.65 12.67
CA PRO A 173 18.51 2.66 14.12
C PRO A 173 17.19 2.34 14.83
N GLY A 174 17.25 1.43 15.80
CA GLY A 174 16.12 1.13 16.68
C GLY A 174 15.74 2.35 17.52
N GLY A 175 14.52 2.32 18.05
CA GLY A 175 13.98 3.42 18.83
C GLY A 175 12.45 3.43 18.85
N THR A 176 11.92 4.39 19.60
CA THR A 176 10.48 4.66 19.66
C THR A 176 10.11 5.75 18.66
N PHE A 177 9.07 5.51 17.85
CA PHE A 177 8.49 6.50 16.93
C PHE A 177 6.97 6.47 16.98
N THR A 178 6.36 7.49 16.38
CA THR A 178 4.91 7.56 16.18
C THR A 178 4.53 6.79 14.93
N MET A 179 3.89 5.63 15.10
CA MET A 179 3.31 4.82 14.03
C MET A 179 1.85 5.25 13.78
N GLY A 180 1.40 5.18 12.53
CA GLY A 180 0.02 5.50 12.15
C GLY A 180 -0.22 7.00 11.94
N THR A 181 -1.48 7.40 11.80
CA THR A 181 -1.87 8.76 11.41
C THR A 181 -2.87 9.40 12.36
N THR A 182 -2.90 10.72 12.37
CA THR A 182 -3.85 11.54 13.12
C THR A 182 -5.10 11.84 12.30
N THR A 183 -6.21 12.19 12.97
CA THR A 183 -7.43 12.61 12.27
C THR A 183 -7.20 13.85 11.40
N GLN A 184 -6.33 14.78 11.82
CA GLN A 184 -6.01 15.98 11.04
C GLN A 184 -5.31 15.63 9.72
N GLU A 185 -4.36 14.71 9.75
CA GLU A 185 -3.66 14.24 8.55
C GLU A 185 -4.61 13.52 7.59
N VAL A 186 -5.52 12.69 8.10
CA VAL A 186 -6.55 12.03 7.28
C VAL A 186 -7.44 13.06 6.58
N VAL A 187 -7.94 14.07 7.32
CA VAL A 187 -8.76 15.14 6.74
C VAL A 187 -7.99 15.91 5.68
N GLN A 188 -6.71 16.22 5.92
CA GLN A 188 -5.86 16.87 4.92
C GLN A 188 -5.69 16.00 3.66
N ALA A 189 -5.36 14.71 3.81
CA ALA A 189 -5.16 13.80 2.70
C ALA A 189 -6.42 13.63 1.84
N VAL A 190 -7.59 13.52 2.47
CA VAL A 190 -8.89 13.46 1.78
C VAL A 190 -9.16 14.77 1.02
N ASN A 191 -8.93 15.93 1.66
CA ASN A 191 -9.11 17.23 1.03
C ASN A 191 -8.19 17.41 -0.19
N GLU A 192 -6.93 16.99 -0.10
CA GLU A 192 -6.00 17.03 -1.22
C GLU A 192 -6.49 16.12 -2.36
N CYS A 193 -6.86 14.88 -2.06
CA CYS A 193 -7.36 13.94 -3.06
C CYS A 193 -8.61 14.47 -3.78
N VAL A 194 -9.61 14.96 -3.05
CA VAL A 194 -10.87 15.43 -3.63
C VAL A 194 -10.69 16.74 -4.38
N ASN A 195 -10.06 17.74 -3.76
CA ASN A 195 -10.05 19.10 -4.30
C ASN A 195 -8.93 19.33 -5.33
N ARG A 196 -7.73 18.78 -5.09
CA ARG A 196 -6.59 18.94 -6.00
C ARG A 196 -6.64 17.90 -7.12
N ASP A 197 -6.92 16.65 -6.78
CA ASP A 197 -6.77 15.52 -7.73
C ASP A 197 -8.09 15.06 -8.35
N GLY A 198 -9.24 15.54 -7.86
CA GLY A 198 -10.56 15.11 -8.34
C GLY A 198 -10.88 13.64 -8.04
N GLY A 199 -10.21 13.05 -7.05
CA GLY A 199 -10.41 11.67 -6.63
C GLY A 199 -11.65 11.49 -5.75
N ALA A 200 -12.09 10.24 -5.61
CA ALA A 200 -13.18 9.84 -4.73
C ALA A 200 -12.62 9.26 -3.42
N CYS A 201 -11.88 10.06 -2.67
CA CYS A 201 -11.32 9.64 -1.38
C CYS A 201 -12.29 9.85 -0.22
N ASP A 202 -12.30 8.91 0.71
CA ASP A 202 -13.13 8.93 1.91
C ASP A 202 -12.26 8.70 3.16
N PRO A 203 -12.56 9.33 4.31
CA PRO A 203 -11.81 9.11 5.55
C PRO A 203 -11.75 7.63 6.00
N SER A 204 -12.72 6.79 5.60
CA SER A 204 -12.70 5.35 5.87
C SER A 204 -11.47 4.63 5.29
N PHE A 205 -10.81 5.22 4.29
CA PHE A 205 -9.61 4.65 3.68
C PHE A 205 -8.38 4.70 4.60
N ALA A 206 -8.47 5.37 5.74
CA ALA A 206 -7.40 5.45 6.75
C ALA A 206 -7.80 4.77 8.07
N GLU A 207 -8.85 3.94 8.08
CA GLU A 207 -9.32 3.25 9.29
C GLU A 207 -8.26 2.34 9.91
N ASP A 208 -7.44 1.69 9.08
CA ASP A 208 -6.35 0.81 9.49
C ASP A 208 -5.07 1.56 9.90
N ALA A 209 -4.97 2.85 9.58
CA ALA A 209 -3.84 3.70 9.95
C ALA A 209 -4.05 4.47 11.27
N PHE A 210 -5.25 4.38 11.89
CA PHE A 210 -5.61 5.12 13.10
C PHE A 210 -5.63 4.23 14.37
N PRO A 211 -5.31 4.76 15.57
CA PRO A 211 -4.74 6.07 15.85
C PRO A 211 -3.21 6.08 15.75
N ALA A 212 -2.64 7.28 15.61
CA ALA A 212 -1.23 7.50 15.89
C ALA A 212 -0.86 7.03 17.31
N HIS A 213 0.18 6.20 17.43
CA HIS A 213 0.62 5.61 18.70
C HIS A 213 2.12 5.36 18.73
N GLN A 214 2.70 5.30 19.94
CA GLN A 214 4.13 5.06 20.10
C GLN A 214 4.46 3.57 19.93
N VAL A 215 5.38 3.26 19.03
CA VAL A 215 5.89 1.91 18.80
C VAL A 215 7.40 1.91 18.94
N THR A 216 7.95 0.90 19.63
CA THR A 216 9.40 0.70 19.76
C THR A 216 9.81 -0.50 18.93
N VAL A 217 10.82 -0.32 18.09
CA VAL A 217 11.44 -1.40 17.32
C VAL A 217 12.94 -1.44 17.59
N ASP A 218 13.52 -2.64 17.53
CA ASP A 218 14.97 -2.83 17.62
C ASP A 218 15.67 -2.27 16.37
N THR A 219 17.00 -2.14 16.44
CA THR A 219 17.80 -1.84 15.24
C THR A 219 17.67 -3.00 14.25
N PHE A 220 17.35 -2.70 13.00
CA PHE A 220 17.20 -3.69 11.93
C PHE A 220 17.86 -3.21 10.64
N GLN A 221 17.86 -4.08 9.64
CA GLN A 221 18.31 -3.76 8.30
C GLN A 221 17.18 -4.02 7.30
N ILE A 222 17.11 -3.20 6.26
CA ILE A 222 16.12 -3.32 5.18
C ILE A 222 16.79 -3.04 3.83
N GLU A 223 16.28 -3.64 2.76
CA GLU A 223 16.77 -3.37 1.40
C GLU A 223 16.45 -1.92 1.01
N ILE A 224 17.39 -1.24 0.34
CA ILE A 224 17.21 0.15 -0.13
C ILE A 224 16.28 0.28 -1.34
N THR A 225 15.88 -0.84 -1.93
CA THR A 225 14.91 -0.91 -3.02
C THR A 225 14.12 -2.20 -2.90
N GLU A 226 13.00 -2.30 -3.62
CA GLU A 226 12.28 -3.54 -3.78
C GLU A 226 13.12 -4.61 -4.51
N VAL A 227 12.75 -5.88 -4.32
CA VAL A 227 13.33 -7.02 -5.02
C VAL A 227 12.97 -6.95 -6.50
N THR A 228 13.95 -7.12 -7.40
CA THR A 228 13.75 -7.07 -8.85
C THR A 228 13.31 -8.42 -9.42
N TYR A 229 12.76 -8.42 -10.64
CA TYR A 229 12.48 -9.68 -11.35
C TYR A 229 13.73 -10.53 -11.56
N GLU A 230 14.90 -9.92 -11.83
CA GLU A 230 16.16 -10.66 -11.99
C GLU A 230 16.49 -11.50 -10.77
N GLN A 231 16.43 -10.85 -9.60
CA GLN A 231 16.70 -11.47 -8.31
C GLN A 231 15.73 -12.61 -8.03
N TYR A 232 14.43 -12.38 -8.25
CA TYR A 232 13.42 -13.39 -7.98
C TYR A 232 13.48 -14.57 -8.96
N VAL A 233 13.80 -14.34 -10.24
CA VAL A 233 14.01 -15.41 -11.23
C VAL A 233 15.25 -16.25 -10.89
N ALA A 234 16.34 -15.63 -10.43
CA ALA A 234 17.51 -16.36 -9.93
C ALA A 234 17.12 -17.26 -8.74
N PHE A 235 16.22 -16.80 -7.87
CA PHE A 235 15.70 -17.58 -6.74
C PHE A 235 14.86 -18.77 -7.20
N LEU A 236 13.95 -18.60 -8.15
CA LEU A 236 13.17 -19.71 -8.70
C LEU A 236 14.07 -20.75 -9.40
N ASN A 237 15.08 -20.30 -10.14
CA ASN A 237 16.07 -21.17 -10.77
C ASN A 237 16.92 -21.92 -9.72
N TYR A 238 17.21 -21.28 -8.58
CA TYR A 238 17.88 -21.93 -7.45
C TYR A 238 17.00 -23.00 -6.78
N LEU A 239 15.72 -22.71 -6.55
CA LEU A 239 14.77 -23.69 -6.00
C LEU A 239 14.53 -24.87 -6.96
N GLY A 240 14.73 -24.65 -8.26
CA GLY A 240 14.70 -25.67 -9.29
C GLY A 240 13.37 -25.77 -10.03
N VAL A 241 13.29 -26.76 -10.92
CA VAL A 241 12.20 -26.95 -11.88
C VAL A 241 10.84 -27.07 -11.17
N ASN A 242 9.83 -26.36 -11.66
CA ASN A 242 8.46 -26.33 -11.11
C ASN A 242 8.31 -25.81 -9.67
N SER A 243 9.37 -25.29 -9.05
CA SER A 243 9.35 -24.74 -7.69
C SER A 243 8.33 -23.61 -7.49
N HIS A 244 8.01 -22.85 -8.54
CA HIS A 244 6.98 -21.79 -8.52
C HIS A 244 5.62 -22.27 -7.99
N ARG A 245 5.29 -23.56 -8.16
CA ARG A 245 3.97 -24.12 -7.81
C ARG A 245 3.80 -24.41 -6.32
N ASN A 246 4.86 -24.80 -5.63
CA ASN A 246 4.80 -25.31 -4.25
C ASN A 246 6.13 -25.24 -3.46
N GLY A 247 7.18 -24.68 -4.06
CA GLY A 247 8.51 -24.59 -3.45
C GLY A 247 8.62 -23.57 -2.30
N CYS A 248 7.58 -22.77 -2.09
CA CYS A 248 7.54 -21.76 -1.05
C CYS A 248 6.74 -22.27 0.16
N ASN A 249 7.36 -23.18 0.91
CA ASN A 249 6.76 -23.87 2.07
C ASN A 249 5.50 -24.68 1.74
N GLY A 250 5.45 -25.32 0.58
CA GLY A 250 4.28 -26.06 0.09
C GLY A 250 3.25 -25.17 -0.61
N PHE A 251 3.45 -23.85 -0.63
CA PHE A 251 2.57 -22.90 -1.30
C PHE A 251 3.18 -22.40 -2.63
N PRO A 252 2.34 -21.93 -3.58
CA PRO A 252 2.82 -21.27 -4.78
C PRO A 252 3.66 -20.04 -4.44
N CYS A 253 4.81 -19.90 -5.10
CA CYS A 253 5.68 -18.74 -4.98
C CYS A 253 5.17 -17.56 -5.84
N VAL A 254 4.73 -17.87 -7.05
CA VAL A 254 4.32 -16.92 -8.10
C VAL A 254 3.60 -17.67 -9.21
N ALA A 255 2.70 -16.99 -9.94
CA ALA A 255 2.18 -17.49 -11.21
C ALA A 255 3.12 -17.10 -12.36
N THR A 256 3.44 -18.05 -13.24
CA THR A 256 4.23 -17.79 -14.45
C THR A 256 3.34 -17.23 -15.57
N THR A 257 3.91 -16.68 -16.64
CA THR A 257 3.16 -16.16 -17.80
C THR A 257 2.25 -17.20 -18.45
N ASN A 258 2.61 -18.50 -18.35
CA ASN A 258 1.78 -19.60 -18.84
C ASN A 258 0.51 -19.82 -17.99
N GLU A 259 0.49 -19.31 -16.76
CA GLU A 259 -0.58 -19.49 -15.78
C GLU A 259 -1.39 -18.20 -15.59
N ASP A 260 -0.72 -17.06 -15.63
CA ASP A 260 -1.30 -15.72 -15.61
C ASP A 260 -0.64 -14.84 -16.67
N PRO A 261 -1.37 -14.38 -17.71
CA PRO A 261 -0.81 -13.53 -18.76
C PRO A 261 -0.30 -12.16 -18.28
N ASN A 262 -0.60 -11.76 -17.03
CA ASN A 262 -0.09 -10.52 -16.44
C ASN A 262 1.25 -10.71 -15.71
N SER A 263 1.77 -11.94 -15.63
CA SER A 263 3.09 -12.21 -15.05
C SER A 263 4.19 -11.98 -16.08
N ASN A 264 5.29 -11.34 -15.64
CA ASN A 264 6.50 -11.19 -16.46
C ASN A 264 7.48 -12.37 -16.33
N ILE A 265 7.17 -13.37 -15.50
CA ILE A 265 8.04 -14.53 -15.28
C ILE A 265 7.63 -15.65 -16.22
N LEU A 266 8.47 -15.92 -17.22
CA LEU A 266 8.25 -17.03 -18.13
C LEU A 266 8.93 -18.30 -17.62
N PHE A 267 8.37 -19.45 -17.99
CA PHE A 267 8.88 -20.76 -17.62
C PHE A 267 8.90 -21.70 -18.83
N GLU A 268 10.10 -22.11 -19.22
CA GLU A 268 10.37 -22.98 -20.38
C GLU A 268 10.75 -24.40 -19.93
N GLY A 269 9.81 -25.08 -19.28
CA GLY A 269 9.91 -26.49 -18.89
C GLY A 269 10.89 -26.82 -17.77
N ALA A 270 12.05 -26.15 -17.72
CA ALA A 270 13.10 -26.33 -16.71
C ALA A 270 13.61 -24.99 -16.14
N THR A 271 13.56 -23.92 -16.93
CA THR A 271 14.24 -22.66 -16.60
C THR A 271 13.24 -21.51 -16.55
N TYR A 272 13.44 -20.62 -15.58
CA TYR A 272 12.72 -19.36 -15.45
C TYR A 272 13.50 -18.22 -16.08
N PHE A 273 12.79 -17.32 -16.73
CA PHE A 273 13.36 -16.14 -17.37
C PHE A 273 12.41 -14.95 -17.25
N VAL A 274 12.99 -13.76 -17.37
CA VAL A 274 12.28 -12.48 -17.42
C VAL A 274 12.73 -11.73 -18.69
N PRO A 275 11.83 -11.04 -19.41
CA PRO A 275 12.22 -10.18 -20.52
C PRO A 275 13.19 -9.09 -20.06
N GLU A 276 14.17 -8.73 -20.90
CA GLU A 276 15.19 -7.72 -20.59
C GLU A 276 14.58 -6.41 -20.05
N ILE A 277 13.49 -5.95 -20.67
CA ILE A 277 12.79 -4.71 -20.31
C ILE A 277 12.18 -4.72 -18.91
N ALA A 278 12.00 -5.89 -18.30
CA ALA A 278 11.40 -6.05 -16.98
C ALA A 278 12.43 -6.45 -15.90
N ARG A 279 13.68 -6.75 -16.29
CA ARG A 279 14.72 -7.29 -15.40
C ARG A 279 14.89 -6.48 -14.11
N ASN A 280 14.96 -5.16 -14.23
CA ASN A 280 15.21 -4.22 -13.14
C ASN A 280 13.92 -3.61 -12.54
N LEU A 281 12.74 -4.05 -12.99
CA LEU A 281 11.48 -3.64 -12.37
C LEU A 281 11.29 -4.39 -11.04
N PRO A 282 10.60 -3.79 -10.05
CA PRO A 282 10.19 -4.51 -8.87
C PRO A 282 9.34 -5.72 -9.26
N VAL A 283 9.66 -6.88 -8.69
CA VAL A 283 8.89 -8.11 -8.94
C VAL A 283 7.47 -7.92 -8.43
N ALA A 284 6.49 -8.31 -9.24
CA ALA A 284 5.07 -8.23 -8.90
C ALA A 284 4.41 -9.60 -9.02
N ASN A 285 3.17 -9.71 -8.55
CA ASN A 285 2.36 -10.94 -8.59
C ASN A 285 2.98 -12.13 -7.83
N VAL A 286 3.93 -11.86 -6.92
CA VAL A 286 4.47 -12.87 -5.99
C VAL A 286 3.50 -13.06 -4.83
N THR A 287 3.40 -14.27 -4.32
CA THR A 287 2.61 -14.53 -3.10
C THR A 287 3.40 -14.08 -1.88
N TRP A 288 2.71 -13.87 -0.75
CA TRP A 288 3.38 -13.63 0.53
C TRP A 288 4.35 -14.77 0.90
N HIS A 289 3.96 -16.03 0.65
CA HIS A 289 4.82 -17.20 0.85
C HIS A 289 6.06 -17.16 -0.05
N GLY A 290 5.89 -16.71 -1.31
CA GLY A 290 6.97 -16.47 -2.26
C GLY A 290 7.98 -15.45 -1.75
N ALA A 291 7.50 -14.30 -1.32
CA ALA A 291 8.32 -13.24 -0.75
C ALA A 291 9.07 -13.70 0.51
N GLN A 292 8.38 -14.40 1.42
CA GLN A 292 9.01 -14.94 2.63
C GLN A 292 10.08 -16.00 2.31
N ALA A 293 9.81 -16.92 1.38
CA ALA A 293 10.77 -17.94 0.99
C ALA A 293 12.01 -17.34 0.31
N TYR A 294 11.84 -16.30 -0.50
CA TYR A 294 12.95 -15.53 -1.07
C TYR A 294 13.83 -14.91 0.04
N CYS A 295 13.23 -14.22 1.01
CA CYS A 295 13.97 -13.66 2.13
C CYS A 295 14.74 -14.75 2.89
N ASN A 296 14.10 -15.89 3.18
CA ASN A 296 14.72 -17.00 3.89
C ASN A 296 15.92 -17.60 3.13
N ALA A 297 15.85 -17.68 1.79
CA ALA A 297 16.96 -18.18 0.96
C ALA A 297 18.21 -17.29 1.04
N LEU A 298 18.04 -16.02 1.42
CA LEU A 298 19.12 -15.07 1.68
C LEU A 298 19.51 -14.97 3.17
N GLY A 299 18.90 -15.78 4.04
CA GLY A 299 19.06 -15.64 5.50
C GLY A 299 18.48 -14.32 6.04
N ARG A 300 17.50 -13.74 5.33
CA ARG A 300 16.77 -12.50 5.68
C ARG A 300 15.34 -12.85 6.10
N ARG A 301 14.53 -11.82 6.37
CA ARG A 301 13.09 -11.92 6.64
C ARG A 301 12.33 -10.75 6.03
N LEU A 302 11.01 -10.87 5.94
CA LEU A 302 10.14 -9.72 5.68
C LEU A 302 10.19 -8.74 6.86
N PRO A 303 10.08 -7.42 6.61
CA PRO A 303 9.90 -6.45 7.67
C PRO A 303 8.53 -6.64 8.33
N THR A 304 8.45 -6.31 9.61
CA THR A 304 7.16 -6.03 10.23
C THR A 304 6.60 -4.71 9.70
N GLU A 305 5.30 -4.48 9.86
CA GLU A 305 4.68 -3.21 9.46
C GLU A 305 5.32 -2.01 10.17
N ALA A 306 5.58 -2.12 11.48
CA ALA A 306 6.24 -1.08 12.25
C ALA A 306 7.68 -0.78 11.78
N GLU A 307 8.44 -1.81 11.41
CA GLU A 307 9.76 -1.63 10.82
C GLU A 307 9.68 -0.96 9.45
N TRP A 308 8.70 -1.36 8.62
CA TRP A 308 8.49 -0.76 7.31
C TRP A 308 8.12 0.72 7.41
N GLU A 309 7.17 1.08 8.29
CA GLU A 309 6.79 2.48 8.49
C GLU A 309 7.94 3.29 9.09
N ARG A 310 8.68 2.76 10.08
CA ARG A 310 9.86 3.45 10.62
C ARG A 310 10.90 3.71 9.53
N ALA A 311 11.20 2.70 8.71
CA ALA A 311 12.16 2.83 7.62
C ALA A 311 11.77 3.91 6.61
N ALA A 312 10.47 4.04 6.31
CA ALA A 312 9.94 5.02 5.37
C ALA A 312 9.79 6.43 5.97
N ARG A 313 9.30 6.53 7.21
CA ARG A 313 8.89 7.81 7.83
C ARG A 313 10.01 8.46 8.65
N GLY A 314 10.79 7.70 9.40
CA GLY A 314 11.68 8.24 10.44
C GLY A 314 10.93 8.73 11.67
N ASP A 315 11.58 9.62 12.45
CA ASP A 315 11.16 10.00 13.80
C ASP A 315 10.46 11.38 13.88
N ASP A 316 10.39 12.13 12.77
CA ASP A 316 9.95 13.54 12.75
C ASP A 316 8.50 13.75 12.29
N GLY A 317 7.74 12.67 12.12
CA GLY A 317 6.31 12.73 11.79
C GLY A 317 6.03 13.29 10.40
N ARG A 318 6.95 13.13 9.44
CA ARG A 318 6.75 13.56 8.06
C ARG A 318 5.61 12.82 7.35
N ILE A 319 4.98 13.52 6.40
CA ILE A 319 3.86 12.98 5.60
C ILE A 319 4.35 11.98 4.54
N TYR A 320 5.43 12.31 3.84
CA TYR A 320 6.07 11.48 2.82
C TYR A 320 7.49 11.12 3.25
N PRO A 321 8.11 10.05 2.72
CA PRO A 321 9.48 9.68 3.08
C PRO A 321 10.49 10.83 2.96
N TRP A 322 10.29 11.70 1.96
CA TRP A 322 11.15 12.85 1.67
C TRP A 322 10.75 14.17 2.36
N GLY A 323 9.67 14.20 3.16
CA GLY A 323 9.21 15.40 3.86
C GLY A 323 7.70 15.64 3.76
N ASN A 324 7.26 16.88 3.99
CA ASN A 324 5.83 17.21 4.08
C ASN A 324 5.21 17.72 2.79
N GLU A 325 6.03 18.13 1.83
CA GLU A 325 5.56 18.67 0.55
C GLU A 325 5.56 17.58 -0.53
N TRP A 326 4.44 17.50 -1.25
CA TRP A 326 4.31 16.58 -2.38
C TRP A 326 5.19 17.02 -3.55
N ASP A 327 5.95 16.07 -4.12
CA ASP A 327 6.76 16.29 -5.33
C ASP A 327 6.66 15.06 -6.25
N ASN A 328 6.16 15.27 -7.46
CA ASN A 328 6.00 14.20 -8.46
C ASN A 328 7.33 13.69 -9.04
N ASN A 329 8.45 14.35 -8.75
CA ASN A 329 9.78 13.88 -9.12
C ASN A 329 10.39 12.92 -8.09
N LYS A 330 9.65 12.57 -7.02
CA LYS A 330 10.16 11.76 -5.91
C LYS A 330 9.54 10.37 -5.80
N ALA A 331 8.47 10.07 -6.53
CA ALA A 331 7.87 8.74 -6.55
C ALA A 331 7.12 8.44 -7.84
N LYS A 332 6.97 7.14 -8.16
CA LYS A 332 6.05 6.69 -9.20
C LYS A 332 4.64 6.55 -8.61
N THR A 333 3.73 7.43 -9.03
CA THR A 333 2.32 7.37 -8.64
C THR A 333 1.39 7.62 -9.82
N ASN A 334 0.08 7.64 -9.57
CA ASN A 334 -0.91 8.13 -10.52
C ASN A 334 -0.83 9.65 -10.79
N ARG A 335 0.08 10.37 -10.13
CA ARG A 335 0.45 11.77 -10.39
C ARG A 335 1.82 11.83 -11.09
N PRO A 336 1.93 11.45 -12.38
CA PRO A 336 3.22 11.32 -13.04
C PRO A 336 3.93 12.67 -13.19
N ARG A 337 5.26 12.64 -13.22
CA ARG A 337 6.04 13.81 -13.66
C ARG A 337 5.78 14.13 -15.14
N PRO A 338 5.84 15.41 -15.57
CA PRO A 338 5.55 15.78 -16.95
C PRO A 338 6.38 15.03 -17.99
N SER A 339 7.63 14.70 -17.64
CA SER A 339 8.56 13.96 -18.50
C SER A 339 8.25 12.47 -18.66
N GLU A 340 7.35 11.89 -17.86
CA GLU A 340 6.98 10.46 -17.95
C GLU A 340 5.90 10.15 -18.98
N GLY A 341 5.32 11.18 -19.60
CA GLY A 341 4.43 11.02 -20.76
C GLY A 341 3.24 10.08 -20.55
N GLY A 342 2.82 9.85 -19.30
CA GLY A 342 1.73 8.91 -18.98
C GLY A 342 2.13 7.44 -19.01
N THR A 343 3.40 7.09 -18.80
CA THR A 343 3.83 5.68 -18.64
C THR A 343 3.04 5.01 -17.51
N ILE A 344 2.31 3.94 -17.83
CA ILE A 344 1.52 3.13 -16.88
C ILE A 344 2.37 1.95 -16.41
N GLY A 345 2.39 1.71 -15.09
CA GLY A 345 3.10 0.58 -14.48
C GLY A 345 4.32 0.98 -13.65
N PRO A 346 5.01 0.00 -13.03
CA PRO A 346 6.21 0.24 -12.26
C PRO A 346 7.35 0.75 -13.15
N VAL A 347 8.35 1.34 -12.51
CA VAL A 347 9.62 1.75 -13.14
C VAL A 347 10.76 0.97 -12.50
N GLU A 348 11.95 1.07 -13.08
CA GLU A 348 13.13 0.42 -12.53
C GLU A 348 13.37 0.86 -11.09
N VAL A 349 13.85 -0.06 -10.25
CA VAL A 349 14.23 0.26 -8.88
C VAL A 349 15.31 1.34 -8.86
N GLY A 350 15.29 2.23 -7.86
CA GLY A 350 16.24 3.35 -7.75
C GLY A 350 15.99 4.53 -8.71
N ARG A 351 14.86 4.55 -9.45
CA ARG A 351 14.49 5.64 -10.37
C ARG A 351 14.37 7.02 -9.69
N TYR A 352 14.05 7.07 -8.40
CA TYR A 352 13.78 8.29 -7.64
C TYR A 352 14.79 8.49 -6.49
N PRO A 353 16.03 8.88 -6.79
CA PRO A 353 17.06 9.04 -5.76
C PRO A 353 16.74 10.17 -4.76
N ASP A 354 15.91 11.13 -5.15
CA ASP A 354 15.49 12.24 -4.28
C ASP A 354 14.22 11.93 -3.47
N GLY A 355 13.64 10.74 -3.65
CA GLY A 355 12.47 10.25 -2.94
C GLY A 355 12.76 9.40 -1.72
N VAL A 356 14.03 9.31 -1.32
CA VAL A 356 14.48 8.46 -0.22
C VAL A 356 14.03 8.97 1.14
N SER A 357 13.84 8.03 2.06
CA SER A 357 13.58 8.30 3.48
C SER A 357 14.82 8.89 4.20
N PRO A 358 14.70 9.34 5.47
CA PRO A 358 15.85 9.71 6.30
C PRO A 358 16.93 8.63 6.42
N TYR A 359 16.54 7.38 6.24
CA TYR A 359 17.42 6.23 6.36
C TYR A 359 17.89 5.71 5.00
N GLY A 360 17.53 6.37 3.89
CA GLY A 360 18.03 6.03 2.55
C GLY A 360 17.32 4.85 1.88
N VAL A 361 16.08 4.55 2.31
CA VAL A 361 15.17 3.57 1.67
C VAL A 361 14.30 4.27 0.64
#